data_AF-A0A2T6DDJ1-F1
#
_entry.id   AF-A0A2T6DDJ1-F1
#
_cell.length_a   1.000
_cell.length_b   1.000
_cell.length_c   1.000
_cell.angle_alpha   90.00
_cell.angle_beta   90.00
_cell.angle_gamma   90.00
#
_symmetry.space_group_name_H-M   'P 1'
#
loop_
_entity.id
_entity.type
_entity.pdbx_description
1 polymer ?
#
loop_
_entity_poly.entity_id
_entity_poly.type
_entity_poly.pdbx_seq_one_letter_code
_entity_poly.pdbx_strand_id
1 'polypeptide(L)' 'MSPRDPVLLRELPVIQKIIQDETWLEGERRGCPVSPSDHVVRENVCQVILRVGQQLRDSLGGSMPTAGA' A
#
# COMPACT_ATOMS: atom_id res chain seq x y z
N MET A 1 -17.27 -0.76 19.80
CA MET A 1 -16.18 -0.34 18.90
C MET A 1 -14.91 -0.98 19.40
N SER A 2 -14.33 -1.91 18.64
CA SER A 2 -13.03 -2.50 19.02
C SER A 2 -11.97 -1.39 19.10
N PRO A 3 -11.05 -1.44 20.08
CA PRO A 3 -9.94 -0.50 20.14
C PRO A 3 -9.21 -0.52 18.80
N ARG A 4 -9.01 0.66 18.21
CA ARG A 4 -8.33 0.79 16.92
C ARG A 4 -6.92 0.23 17.09
N ASP A 5 -6.56 -0.73 16.25
CA ASP A 5 -5.23 -1.31 16.25
C ASP A 5 -4.20 -0.18 16.06
N PRO A 6 -3.23 -0.02 16.99
CA PRO A 6 -2.21 1.03 16.89
C PRO A 6 -1.36 0.93 15.63
N VAL A 7 -1.25 -0.26 15.03
CA VAL A 7 -0.61 -0.46 13.72
C VAL A 7 -1.43 0.21 12.63
N LEU A 8 -2.74 -0.04 12.59
CA LEU A 8 -3.63 0.58 11.60
C LEU A 8 -3.61 2.12 11.71
N LEU A 9 -3.51 2.67 12.92
CA LEU A 9 -3.42 4.12 13.11
C LEU A 9 -2.15 4.72 12.48
N ARG A 10 -1.05 3.97 12.43
CA ARG A 10 0.21 4.39 11.80
C ARG A 10 0.20 4.20 10.29
N GLU A 11 -0.47 3.16 9.82
CA GLU A 11 -0.51 2.79 8.40
C GLU A 11 -1.54 3.61 7.61
N LEU A 12 -2.64 4.03 8.24
CA LEU A 12 -3.71 4.79 7.59
C LEU A 12 -3.22 6.03 6.83
N PRO A 13 -2.37 6.91 7.40
CA PRO A 13 -1.83 8.06 6.67
C PRO A 13 -1.00 7.66 5.44
N VAL A 14 -0.27 6.55 5.51
CA VAL A 14 0.53 6.05 4.38
C VAL A 14 -0.39 5.55 3.27
N ILE A 15 -1.42 4.78 3.62
CA ILE A 15 -2.43 4.31 2.67
C ILE A 15 -3.15 5.49 2.01
N GLN A 16 -3.50 6.53 2.78
CA GLN A 16 -4.09 7.75 2.23
C GLN A 16 -3.19 8.44 1.22
N LYS A 17 -1.87 8.48 1.49
CA LYS A 17 -0.91 9.05 0.56
C LYS A 17 -0.82 8.25 -0.74
N ILE A 18 -0.78 6.91 -0.66
CA ILE A 18 -0.80 6.04 -1.84
C ILE A 18 -2.07 6.30 -2.68
N ILE A 19 -3.23 6.40 -2.04
CA ILE A 19 -4.49 6.70 -2.74
C ILE A 19 -4.41 8.04 -3.47
N GLN A 20 -3.89 9.09 -2.84
CA GLN A 20 -3.75 10.41 -3.46
C GLN A 20 -2.82 10.36 -4.67
N ASP A 21 -1.68 9.68 -4.53
CA ASP A 21 -0.67 9.60 -5.59
C ASP A 21 -1.19 8.81 -6.79
N GLU A 22 -1.84 7.66 -6.57
CA GLU A 22 -2.46 6.87 -7.65
C GLU A 22 -3.65 7.58 -8.32
N THR A 23 -4.43 8.34 -7.54
CA THR A 23 -5.50 9.19 -8.10
C THR A 23 -4.92 10.26 -9.01
N TRP A 24 -3.83 10.91 -8.58
CA TRP A 24 -3.15 11.92 -9.38
C TRP A 24 -2.53 11.31 -10.65
N LEU A 25 -1.81 10.20 -10.52
CA LEU A 25 -1.17 9.50 -11.64
C LEU A 25 -2.19 9.06 -12.70
N GLU A 26 -3.30 8.46 -12.30
CA GLU A 26 -4.33 8.05 -13.26
C GLU A 26 -5.04 9.26 -13.89
N GLY A 27 -5.15 10.36 -13.14
CA GLY A 27 -5.64 11.63 -13.67
C GLY A 27 -4.74 12.20 -14.76
N GLU A 28 -3.42 12.20 -14.55
CA GLU A 28 -2.42 12.60 -15.55
C GLU A 28 -2.49 11.67 -16.78
N ARG A 29 -2.65 10.36 -16.57
CA ARG A 29 -2.72 9.38 -17.67
C ARG A 29 -3.94 9.57 -18.56
N ARG A 30 -5.09 9.93 -17.98
CA ARG A 30 -6.35 10.18 -18.71
C ARG A 30 -6.48 11.63 -19.19
N GLY A 31 -5.66 12.55 -18.68
CA GLY A 31 -5.77 13.98 -18.93
C GLY A 31 -7.00 14.62 -18.28
N CYS A 32 -7.56 14.02 -17.23
CA CYS A 32 -8.72 14.55 -16.52
C CYS A 32 -8.74 14.13 -15.04
N PRO A 33 -9.39 14.90 -14.15
CA PRO A 33 -9.54 14.48 -12.75
C PRO A 33 -10.28 13.15 -12.63
N VAL A 34 -9.78 12.24 -11.78
CA VAL A 34 -10.41 10.96 -11.48
C VAL A 34 -10.80 10.84 -10.02
N SER A 35 -11.77 9.98 -9.72
CA SER A 35 -12.21 9.72 -8.35
C SER A 35 -11.26 8.72 -7.67
N PRO A 36 -10.99 8.86 -6.36
CA PRO A 36 -10.32 7.82 -5.59
C PRO A 36 -11.07 6.48 -5.57
N SER A 37 -12.37 6.50 -5.91
CA SER A 37 -13.19 5.28 -6.03
C SER A 37 -13.16 4.66 -7.44
N ASP A 38 -12.43 5.27 -8.39
CA ASP A 38 -12.23 4.72 -9.73
C ASP A 38 -11.59 3.33 -9.63
N HIS A 39 -12.08 2.38 -10.44
CA HIS A 39 -11.65 0.99 -10.37
C HIS A 39 -10.15 0.83 -10.66
N VAL A 40 -9.59 1.59 -11.61
CA VAL A 40 -8.16 1.52 -11.95
C VAL A 40 -7.31 2.04 -10.81
N VAL A 41 -7.72 3.16 -10.21
CA VAL A 41 -7.03 3.72 -9.04
C VAL A 41 -7.01 2.69 -7.90
N ARG A 42 -8.16 2.06 -7.60
CA ARG A 42 -8.24 1.04 -6.54
C ARG A 42 -7.35 -0.17 -6.83
N GLU A 43 -7.34 -0.66 -8.07
CA GLU A 43 -6.49 -1.77 -8.49
C GLU A 43 -5.00 -1.42 -8.34
N ASN A 44 -4.58 -0.24 -8.79
CA ASN A 44 -3.19 0.20 -8.67
C ASN A 44 -2.77 0.38 -7.22
N VAL A 45 -3.61 1.00 -6.38
CA VAL A 45 -3.38 1.12 -4.93
C VAL A 45 -3.18 -0.27 -4.30
N CYS A 46 -4.02 -1.24 -4.63
CA CYS A 46 -3.86 -2.61 -4.16
C CYS A 46 -2.53 -3.23 -4.61
N GLN A 47 -2.12 -3.03 -5.87
CA GLN A 47 -0.84 -3.53 -6.36
C GLN A 47 0.36 -2.91 -5.62
N VAL A 48 0.32 -1.60 -5.35
CA VAL A 48 1.37 -0.91 -4.58
C VAL A 48 1.46 -1.49 -3.17
N ILE A 49 0.33 -1.61 -2.47
CA ILE A 49 0.29 -2.16 -1.10
C ILE A 49 0.83 -3.59 -1.06
N LEU A 50 0.41 -4.45 -1.99
CA LEU A 50 0.87 -5.84 -2.06
C LEU A 50 2.37 -5.93 -2.33
N ARG A 51 2.90 -5.12 -3.26
CA ARG A 51 4.32 -5.08 -3.59
C ARG A 51 5.16 -4.61 -2.41
N VAL A 52 4.78 -3.50 -1.77
CA VAL A 52 5.50 -2.97 -0.60
C VAL A 52 5.45 -3.96 0.56
N GLY A 53 4.27 -4.56 0.81
CA GLY A 53 4.13 -5.58 1.85
C GLY A 53 5.01 -6.81 1.60
N GLN A 54 5.17 -7.22 0.34
CA GLN A 54 6.09 -8.30 -0.02
C GLN A 54 7.55 -7.90 0.23
N GLN A 55 7.98 -6.73 -0.24
CA GLN A 55 9.35 -6.23 -0.03
C GLN A 55 9.72 -6.13 1.46
N LEU A 56 8.78 -5.71 2.31
CA LEU A 56 8.97 -5.67 3.76
C LEU A 56 9.18 -7.08 4.34
N ARG A 57 8.33 -8.04 3.97
CA ARG A 57 8.46 -9.44 4.40
C ARG A 57 9.77 -10.06 3.93
N ASP A 58 10.19 -9.79 2.69
CA ASP A 58 11.45 -10.28 2.14
C ASP A 58 12.65 -9.69 2.90
N SER A 59 12.58 -8.39 3.23
CA SER A 59 13.63 -7.70 4.01
C SER A 59 13.73 -8.21 5.45
N LEU A 60 12.61 -8.63 6.05
CA LEU A 60 12.55 -9.24 7.39
C LEU A 60 12.96 -10.72 7.36
N GLY A 61 12.67 -11.44 6.28
CA GLY A 61 13.03 -12.85 6.07
C GLY A 61 14.52 -13.09 5.79
N GLY A 62 15.29 -12.03 5.49
CA GLY A 62 16.75 -12.09 5.32
C GLY A 62 17.55 -12.32 6.61
N SER A 63 16.90 -12.31 7.78
CA SER A 63 17.53 -12.54 9.08
C SER A 63 16.77 -13.61 9.87
N MET A 64 16.83 -14.86 9.39
CA MET A 64 16.57 -16.03 10.24
C MET A 64 17.82 -16.94 10.25
N PRO A 65 18.39 -17.27 11.43
CA PRO A 65 19.62 -18.02 11.54
C PRO A 65 19.40 -19.48 11.09
N THR A 66 20.41 -20.02 10.43
CA THR A 66 20.53 -21.44 10.09
C THR A 66 20.45 -22.29 11.36
N ALA A 67 19.29 -22.92 11.60
CA ALA A 67 19.18 -24.07 12.48
C ALA A 67 19.11 -25.32 11.60
N GLY A 68 20.26 -25.97 11.40
CA GLY A 68 20.35 -27.20 10.62
C GLY A 68 21.79 -27.64 10.36
N ALA A 69 22.45 -28.16 11.38
CA ALA A 69 23.47 -29.21 11.30
C ALA A 69 23.62 -29.87 12.67
#